data_AF-A0A517ZTK4-F1
#
_entry.id   AF-A0A517ZTK4-F1
#
_cell.length_a   1.000
_cell.length_b   1.000
_cell.length_c   1.000
_cell.angle_alpha   90.00
_cell.angle_beta   90.00
_cell.angle_gamma   90.00
#
_symmetry.space_group_name_H-M   'P 1'
#
loop_
_entity.id
_entity.type
_entity.pdbx_description
1 polymer ?
#
loop_
_entity_poly.entity_id
_entity_poly.type
_entity_poly.pdbx_seq_one_letter_code
_entity_poly.pdbx_strand_id
1 'polypeptide(L)'
;MQNYAWFAVIVMGTVSVARAAEPIQPAAANFEQSIFSAAEPADFASQWGVQPVSCEYASSCNGCNNCLSCGTGGCGCGCGCGYECGSGLSFLKGDHCFDSFIEPTTNPVFFEDPRARTRVRGLFINQMIPEDSILQGGDFQVYAVQLSVALSDRFAVIANKDGYIKLQSDALPNNGGWADLATGVKYVMVRDVENQFLLSGGVLYEWANGSSDVYQGNGDGMWNFFLTTGKELGEDSHFIGTVGWHLPNNPNQESESMFYSLHLDNEVVDDVYVLWEMNGIQYLQSGNRLPGVSVEGGDLINLGAGDVAGNHVLTMAWGAALILTDSLRVSGAWEIPLTSRKDLLDSRTTITMSWIY
;
A
#
# COMPACT_ATOMS: atom_id res chain seq x y z
N MET A 1 9.49 -36.47 31.27
CA MET A 1 8.65 -35.62 32.14
C MET A 1 9.07 -34.20 31.83
N GLN A 2 8.30 -33.30 31.21
CA GLN A 2 6.89 -33.24 30.89
C GLN A 2 6.75 -32.17 29.77
N ASN A 3 6.04 -32.48 28.69
CA ASN A 3 5.74 -31.58 27.58
C ASN A 3 4.66 -30.57 28.00
N TYR A 4 4.74 -29.32 27.54
CA TYR A 4 3.58 -28.43 27.44
C TYR A 4 3.59 -27.71 26.09
N ALA A 5 2.79 -28.22 25.16
CA ALA A 5 2.35 -27.54 23.96
C ALA A 5 1.10 -26.72 24.33
N TRP A 6 1.10 -25.43 24.00
CA TRP A 6 -0.07 -24.57 24.14
C TRP A 6 -0.76 -24.46 22.77
N PHE A 7 -1.89 -25.15 22.63
CA PHE A 7 -2.85 -24.92 21.56
C PHE A 7 -3.82 -23.82 22.01
N ALA A 8 -3.88 -22.70 21.31
CA ALA A 8 -4.93 -21.70 21.46
C ALA A 8 -6.04 -21.99 20.45
N VAL A 9 -7.18 -22.47 20.94
CA VAL A 9 -8.43 -22.62 20.20
C VAL A 9 -9.23 -21.34 20.38
N ILE A 10 -9.49 -20.60 19.30
CA ILE A 10 -10.39 -19.45 19.31
C ILE A 10 -11.83 -19.97 19.10
N VAL A 11 -12.63 -19.88 20.14
CA VAL A 11 -14.07 -20.19 20.13
C VAL A 11 -14.84 -18.96 19.68
N MET A 12 -15.62 -19.10 18.60
CA MET A 12 -16.57 -18.08 18.12
C MET A 12 -17.69 -17.86 19.16
N GLY A 13 -17.79 -16.62 19.66
CA GLY A 13 -18.86 -16.16 20.53
C GLY A 13 -19.89 -15.33 19.76
N THR A 14 -21.11 -15.83 19.67
CA THR A 14 -22.31 -15.16 19.15
C THR A 14 -22.67 -13.91 19.96
N VAL A 15 -22.88 -12.77 19.31
CA VAL A 15 -23.45 -11.57 19.94
C VAL A 15 -24.96 -11.53 19.69
N SER A 16 -25.71 -11.59 20.79
CA SER A 16 -27.16 -11.56 20.85
C SER A 16 -27.74 -10.17 20.68
N VAL A 17 -28.85 -10.10 19.95
CA VAL A 17 -29.71 -8.94 19.69
C VAL A 17 -30.33 -8.38 20.98
N ALA A 18 -30.32 -7.05 21.15
CA ALA A 18 -31.21 -6.32 22.06
C ALA A 18 -31.97 -5.24 21.28
N ARG A 19 -33.28 -5.15 21.54
CA ARG A 19 -34.29 -4.39 20.79
C ARG A 19 -34.81 -3.18 21.60
N ALA A 20 -35.04 -2.09 20.85
CA ALA A 20 -36.00 -0.98 21.00
C ALA A 20 -35.73 0.19 21.98
N ALA A 21 -35.62 1.38 21.38
CA ALA A 21 -36.27 2.61 21.85
C ALA A 21 -36.95 3.29 20.63
N GLU A 22 -38.17 3.82 20.84
CA GLU A 22 -39.14 4.31 19.85
C GLU A 22 -38.94 5.80 19.43
N PRO A 23 -39.67 6.32 18.41
CA PRO A 23 -39.20 7.36 17.51
C PRO A 23 -39.59 8.80 17.91
N ILE A 24 -38.82 9.78 17.43
CA ILE A 24 -39.19 11.21 17.48
C ILE A 24 -39.00 11.84 16.10
N GLN A 25 -40.11 12.28 15.51
CA GLN A 25 -40.28 13.30 14.47
C GLN A 25 -41.57 14.08 14.86
N PRO A 26 -41.83 15.34 14.45
CA PRO A 26 -41.22 16.10 13.36
C PRO A 26 -40.93 17.59 13.67
N ALA A 27 -40.28 18.30 12.74
CA ALA A 27 -40.56 19.72 12.48
C ALA A 27 -40.16 20.09 11.05
N ALA A 28 -41.17 20.40 10.24
CA ALA A 28 -41.03 20.92 8.89
C ALA A 28 -40.61 22.39 8.93
N ALA A 29 -39.62 22.76 8.11
CA ALA A 29 -39.40 24.15 7.72
C ALA A 29 -39.12 24.16 6.20
N ASN A 30 -40.12 24.63 5.46
CA ASN A 30 -40.00 24.98 4.04
C ASN A 30 -39.14 26.25 3.93
N PHE A 31 -38.07 26.20 3.15
CA PHE A 31 -37.44 27.39 2.57
C PHE A 31 -37.09 27.09 1.11
N GLU A 32 -37.19 28.12 0.29
CA GLU A 32 -37.63 28.08 -1.10
C GLU A 32 -36.65 27.47 -2.10
N GLN A 33 -37.24 26.92 -3.17
CA GLN A 33 -36.61 26.66 -4.46
C GLN A 33 -36.06 27.96 -5.05
N SER A 34 -34.77 28.01 -5.36
CA SER A 34 -34.27 28.52 -6.65
C SER A 34 -32.74 28.43 -6.72
N ILE A 35 -32.25 28.22 -7.94
CA ILE A 35 -30.83 28.25 -8.36
C ILE A 35 -30.07 26.93 -8.14
N PHE A 36 -30.33 25.97 -9.04
CA PHE A 36 -29.35 25.23 -9.87
C PHE A 36 -30.13 24.10 -10.56
N SER A 37 -30.71 24.36 -11.73
CA SER A 37 -31.16 23.30 -12.62
C SER A 37 -29.92 22.64 -13.21
N ALA A 38 -29.56 21.46 -12.71
CA ALA A 38 -28.60 20.60 -13.37
C ALA A 38 -29.17 20.21 -14.74
N ALA A 39 -28.56 20.74 -15.80
CA ALA A 39 -28.82 20.27 -17.16
C ALA A 39 -28.42 18.79 -17.26
N GLU A 40 -29.24 17.99 -17.91
CA GLU A 40 -28.94 16.59 -18.21
C GLU A 40 -27.63 16.50 -19.03
N PRO A 41 -26.81 15.45 -18.84
CA PRO A 41 -25.47 15.35 -19.44
C PRO A 41 -25.46 15.21 -20.98
N ALA A 42 -26.63 15.25 -21.62
CA ALA A 42 -26.76 15.16 -23.08
C ALA A 42 -26.32 16.44 -23.82
N ASP A 43 -26.31 17.60 -23.17
CA ASP A 43 -26.10 18.88 -23.87
C ASP A 43 -24.65 19.36 -23.97
N PHE A 44 -23.68 18.72 -23.29
CA PHE A 44 -22.26 19.13 -23.39
C PHE A 44 -21.52 18.46 -24.57
N ALA A 45 -22.00 17.32 -25.06
CA ALA A 45 -21.33 16.54 -26.11
C ALA A 45 -21.56 17.07 -27.54
N SER A 46 -22.61 17.87 -27.75
CA SER A 46 -22.96 18.37 -29.10
C SER A 46 -22.09 19.54 -29.57
N GLN A 47 -21.36 20.21 -28.66
CA GLN A 47 -20.58 21.42 -28.98
C GLN A 47 -19.15 21.13 -29.46
N TRP A 48 -18.65 19.90 -29.30
CA TRP A 48 -17.26 19.51 -29.65
C TRP A 48 -17.16 18.38 -30.70
N GLY A 49 -18.25 18.04 -31.39
CA GLY A 49 -18.20 17.08 -32.50
C GLY A 49 -17.84 15.64 -32.10
N VAL A 50 -17.98 15.28 -30.82
CA VAL A 50 -17.79 13.89 -30.37
C VAL A 50 -19.08 13.13 -30.67
N GLN A 51 -19.05 12.31 -31.72
CA GLN A 51 -20.13 11.37 -32.00
C GLN A 51 -20.21 10.35 -30.84
N PRO A 52 -21.40 10.03 -30.30
CA PRO A 52 -21.53 8.87 -29.43
C PRO A 52 -21.17 7.63 -30.25
N VAL A 53 -20.23 6.83 -29.76
CA VAL A 53 -19.91 5.53 -30.35
C VAL A 53 -21.16 4.66 -30.18
N SER A 54 -21.98 4.60 -31.22
CA SER A 54 -23.01 3.59 -31.35
C SER A 54 -22.31 2.24 -31.45
N CYS A 55 -22.72 1.27 -30.64
CA CYS A 55 -22.39 -0.13 -30.86
C CYS A 55 -22.96 -0.54 -32.22
N GLU A 56 -22.16 -0.39 -33.29
CA GLU A 56 -22.47 -1.04 -34.55
C GLU A 56 -22.42 -2.54 -34.31
N TYR A 57 -23.55 -3.18 -34.57
CA TYR A 57 -23.65 -4.62 -34.71
C TYR A 57 -22.55 -5.10 -35.68
N ALA A 58 -21.44 -5.59 -35.14
CA ALA A 58 -20.50 -6.39 -35.91
C ALA A 58 -21.23 -7.68 -36.30
N SER A 59 -21.67 -7.73 -37.54
CA SER A 59 -22.45 -8.79 -38.17
C SER A 59 -21.67 -10.09 -38.41
N SER A 60 -20.82 -10.51 -37.46
CA SER A 60 -20.09 -11.78 -37.53
C SER A 60 -20.26 -12.71 -36.33
N CYS A 61 -21.01 -12.34 -35.29
CA CYS A 61 -21.30 -13.23 -34.16
C CYS A 61 -22.59 -14.04 -34.37
N ASN A 62 -22.57 -14.98 -35.32
CA ASN A 62 -23.58 -16.05 -35.38
C ASN A 62 -23.25 -17.09 -34.28
N GLY A 63 -23.90 -17.02 -33.11
CA GLY A 63 -23.94 -18.19 -32.22
C GLY A 63 -24.20 -18.02 -30.72
N CYS A 64 -24.08 -16.83 -30.12
CA CYS A 64 -24.17 -16.70 -28.66
C CYS A 64 -25.53 -16.15 -28.20
N ASN A 65 -26.57 -16.98 -28.25
CA ASN A 65 -27.93 -16.60 -27.88
C ASN A 65 -28.27 -16.69 -26.37
N ASN A 66 -27.32 -16.93 -25.45
CA ASN A 66 -27.67 -17.15 -24.04
C ASN A 66 -26.61 -16.69 -23.00
N CYS A 67 -26.05 -15.48 -23.11
CA CYS A 67 -25.31 -14.88 -21.99
C CYS A 67 -26.29 -14.16 -21.04
N LEU A 68 -27.08 -14.94 -20.30
CA LEU A 68 -27.79 -14.49 -19.11
C LEU A 68 -26.92 -14.89 -17.91
N SER A 69 -26.55 -13.88 -17.11
CA SER A 69 -25.74 -13.90 -15.88
C SER A 69 -24.23 -14.15 -16.02
N CYS A 70 -23.46 -13.06 -16.08
CA CYS A 70 -22.07 -13.04 -15.62
C CYS A 70 -22.09 -12.84 -14.10
N GLY A 71 -22.19 -13.96 -13.38
CA GLY A 71 -21.79 -14.04 -11.97
C GLY A 71 -20.34 -14.48 -11.89
N THR A 72 -19.67 -14.04 -10.84
CA THR A 72 -18.30 -14.39 -10.43
C THR A 72 -17.92 -15.85 -10.68
N GLY A 73 -16.78 -16.08 -11.32
CA GLY A 73 -16.22 -17.41 -11.58
C GLY A 73 -15.96 -17.67 -13.08
N GLY A 74 -14.69 -17.92 -13.40
CA GLY A 74 -14.15 -17.94 -14.75
C GLY A 74 -14.93 -18.72 -15.82
N CYS A 75 -14.90 -18.20 -17.04
CA CYS A 75 -15.27 -18.93 -18.24
C CYS A 75 -14.24 -18.63 -19.35
N GLY A 76 -13.32 -19.58 -19.52
CA GLY A 76 -12.47 -19.67 -20.70
C GLY A 76 -13.32 -19.99 -21.93
N CYS A 77 -13.69 -18.96 -22.67
CA CYS A 77 -14.19 -19.02 -24.04
C CYS A 77 -13.55 -17.86 -24.78
N GLY A 78 -12.74 -18.17 -25.82
CA GLY A 78 -12.04 -17.23 -26.69
C GLY A 78 -12.96 -16.41 -27.61
N CYS A 79 -14.05 -15.87 -27.06
CA CYS A 79 -14.76 -14.74 -27.62
C CYS A 79 -14.08 -13.50 -27.04
N GLY A 80 -13.58 -12.62 -27.90
CA GLY A 80 -13.12 -11.29 -27.52
C GLY A 80 -14.29 -10.47 -26.97
N CYS A 81 -14.71 -10.79 -25.74
CA CYS A 81 -15.22 -9.82 -24.82
C CYS A 81 -14.01 -8.92 -24.58
N GLY A 82 -13.91 -7.82 -25.32
CA GLY A 82 -13.14 -6.69 -24.84
C GLY A 82 -13.76 -6.36 -23.50
N TYR A 83 -13.20 -6.91 -22.42
CA TYR A 83 -13.38 -6.30 -21.13
C TYR A 83 -12.98 -4.86 -21.39
N GLU A 84 -13.89 -3.91 -21.14
CA GLU A 84 -13.53 -2.51 -20.98
C GLU A 84 -12.72 -2.38 -19.68
N CYS A 85 -11.64 -3.13 -19.62
CA CYS A 85 -10.48 -2.99 -18.77
C CYS A 85 -9.68 -1.77 -19.29
N GLY A 86 -10.35 -0.62 -19.44
CA GLY A 86 -9.75 0.52 -20.10
C GLY A 86 -10.57 1.81 -20.10
N SER A 87 -9.96 2.84 -19.52
CA SER A 87 -9.87 4.20 -20.08
C SER A 87 -11.12 5.09 -20.20
N GLY A 88 -12.31 4.62 -19.81
CA GLY A 88 -13.56 5.37 -20.00
C GLY A 88 -14.22 5.98 -18.75
N LEU A 89 -13.76 5.67 -17.53
CA LEU A 89 -14.60 5.80 -16.34
C LEU A 89 -14.07 6.85 -15.36
N SER A 90 -14.78 7.99 -15.31
CA SER A 90 -14.72 9.09 -14.32
C SER A 90 -13.35 9.69 -13.98
N PHE A 91 -13.32 11.01 -13.87
CA PHE A 91 -12.18 11.76 -13.34
C PHE A 91 -11.67 11.09 -12.04
N LEU A 92 -10.39 10.70 -12.03
CA LEU A 92 -9.67 10.08 -10.91
C LEU A 92 -9.99 8.61 -10.58
N LYS A 93 -10.66 7.84 -11.43
CA LYS A 93 -10.78 6.39 -11.19
C LYS A 93 -9.45 5.68 -11.43
N GLY A 94 -9.09 4.74 -10.56
CA GLY A 94 -7.88 3.92 -10.72
C GLY A 94 -7.99 2.83 -11.80
N ASP A 95 -6.87 2.17 -12.08
CA ASP A 95 -6.85 0.94 -12.89
C ASP A 95 -7.45 -0.25 -12.11
N HIS A 96 -8.52 -0.83 -12.66
CA HIS A 96 -9.26 -1.97 -12.09
C HIS A 96 -9.01 -3.30 -12.82
N CYS A 97 -8.05 -3.34 -13.75
CA CYS A 97 -7.83 -4.53 -14.59
C CYS A 97 -6.93 -5.58 -13.94
N PHE A 98 -6.55 -5.30 -12.70
CA PHE A 98 -5.64 -6.07 -11.86
C PHE A 98 -6.21 -6.09 -10.43
N ASP A 99 -7.54 -6.21 -10.28
CA ASP A 99 -8.19 -6.09 -8.99
C ASP A 99 -7.88 -7.25 -8.04
N SER A 100 -7.55 -8.43 -8.56
CA SER A 100 -7.11 -9.60 -7.77
C SER A 100 -5.76 -9.41 -7.07
N PHE A 101 -4.89 -8.52 -7.58
CA PHE A 101 -3.58 -8.29 -6.98
C PHE A 101 -3.71 -7.69 -5.58
N ILE A 102 -2.97 -8.23 -4.62
CA ILE A 102 -2.90 -7.71 -3.25
C ILE A 102 -1.83 -6.64 -3.14
N GLU A 103 -2.09 -5.62 -2.30
CA GLU A 103 -1.10 -4.58 -2.05
C GLU A 103 -0.02 -5.08 -1.08
N PRO A 104 1.26 -4.76 -1.33
CA PRO A 104 2.31 -5.11 -0.38
C PRO A 104 2.05 -4.49 0.99
N THR A 105 2.23 -5.27 2.05
CA THR A 105 1.83 -4.95 3.43
C THR A 105 2.99 -4.49 4.29
N THR A 106 4.16 -5.11 4.16
CA THR A 106 5.40 -4.75 4.88
C THR A 106 6.28 -3.82 4.05
N ASN A 107 7.30 -3.25 4.70
CA ASN A 107 8.11 -2.16 4.14
C ASN A 107 7.26 -1.06 3.45
N PRO A 108 6.17 -0.57 4.09
CA PRO A 108 5.10 0.15 3.40
C PRO A 108 5.52 1.49 2.79
N VAL A 109 6.64 2.08 3.22
CA VAL A 109 7.15 3.33 2.65
C VAL A 109 7.84 3.12 1.31
N PHE A 110 8.52 1.98 1.12
CA PHE A 110 9.33 1.70 -0.07
C PHE A 110 8.73 0.63 -0.98
N PHE A 111 7.85 -0.23 -0.45
CA PHE A 111 7.27 -1.32 -1.22
C PHE A 111 6.06 -0.85 -2.03
N GLU A 112 6.36 -0.35 -3.23
CA GLU A 112 5.35 0.20 -4.13
C GLU A 112 4.54 -0.85 -4.89
N ASP A 113 3.22 -0.65 -4.90
CA ASP A 113 2.30 -1.32 -5.83
C ASP A 113 2.52 -0.80 -7.26
N PRO A 114 2.65 -1.67 -8.28
CA PRO A 114 2.86 -1.24 -9.66
C PRO A 114 1.65 -0.54 -10.29
N ARG A 115 0.44 -0.66 -9.74
CA ARG A 115 -0.79 -0.09 -10.33
C ARG A 115 -0.90 1.42 -10.08
N ALA A 116 -1.42 2.15 -11.07
CA ALA A 116 -1.85 3.54 -10.91
C ALA A 116 -3.31 3.58 -10.44
N ARG A 117 -3.54 3.82 -9.14
CA ARG A 117 -4.89 3.80 -8.55
C ARG A 117 -5.15 5.00 -7.66
N THR A 118 -6.42 5.40 -7.56
CA THR A 118 -6.86 6.35 -6.54
C THR A 118 -7.21 5.58 -5.28
N ARG A 119 -6.52 5.90 -4.19
CA ARG A 119 -6.55 5.09 -2.96
C ARG A 119 -6.26 5.93 -1.73
N VAL A 120 -6.99 5.64 -0.67
CA VAL A 120 -6.66 6.05 0.70
C VAL A 120 -6.32 4.78 1.49
N ARG A 121 -5.11 4.69 2.03
CA ARG A 121 -4.66 3.53 2.81
C ARG A 121 -4.27 3.95 4.22
N GLY A 122 -5.04 3.49 5.20
CA GLY A 122 -4.65 3.57 6.60
C GLY A 122 -3.62 2.49 6.93
N LEU A 123 -2.64 2.86 7.76
CA LEU A 123 -1.50 2.03 8.11
C LEU A 123 -1.26 2.11 9.63
N PHE A 124 -1.24 0.94 10.26
CA PHE A 124 -0.78 0.77 11.64
C PHE A 124 0.43 -0.15 11.66
N ILE A 125 1.51 0.31 12.29
CA ILE A 125 2.72 -0.48 12.49
C ILE A 125 2.99 -0.56 13.98
N ASN A 126 3.27 -1.75 14.48
CA ASN A 126 3.82 -1.98 15.80
C ASN A 126 5.13 -2.76 15.65
N GLN A 127 6.26 -2.08 15.82
CA GLN A 127 7.59 -2.66 15.72
C GLN A 127 8.23 -2.76 17.09
N MET A 128 8.71 -3.95 17.44
CA MET A 128 9.51 -4.18 18.63
C MET A 128 10.97 -3.79 18.36
N ILE A 129 11.57 -3.10 19.31
CA ILE A 129 12.96 -2.68 19.28
C ILE A 129 13.81 -3.77 19.93
N PRO A 130 14.95 -4.18 19.34
CA PRO A 130 15.82 -5.19 19.95
C PRO A 130 16.40 -4.71 21.29
N GLU A 131 16.43 -5.61 22.29
CA GLU A 131 17.01 -5.34 23.62
C GLU A 131 18.53 -5.03 23.56
N ASP A 132 19.22 -5.56 22.55
CA ASP A 132 20.66 -5.35 22.32
C ASP A 132 20.96 -4.09 21.49
N SER A 133 19.93 -3.31 21.12
CA SER A 133 20.09 -2.03 20.43
C SER A 133 20.46 -0.89 21.40
N ILE A 134 20.83 0.27 20.85
CA ILE A 134 21.10 1.49 21.65
C ILE A 134 19.88 1.97 22.47
N LEU A 135 18.68 1.55 22.05
CA LEU A 135 17.41 1.89 22.69
C LEU A 135 17.03 0.91 23.82
N GLN A 136 17.80 -0.18 23.99
CA GLN A 136 17.67 -1.22 25.03
C GLN A 136 16.28 -1.89 25.09
N GLY A 137 15.54 -1.90 23.99
CA GLY A 137 14.18 -2.46 23.93
C GLY A 137 13.09 -1.40 23.79
N GLY A 138 11.84 -1.86 23.94
CA GLY A 138 10.63 -1.07 23.76
C GLY A 138 9.95 -1.29 22.41
N ASP A 139 9.14 -0.33 21.99
CA ASP A 139 8.35 -0.41 20.77
C ASP A 139 8.17 0.92 20.04
N PHE A 140 7.90 0.80 18.75
CA PHE A 140 7.64 1.88 17.82
C PHE A 140 6.27 1.67 17.19
N GLN A 141 5.33 2.57 17.49
CA GLN A 141 3.98 2.54 16.93
C GLN A 141 3.81 3.67 15.92
N VAL A 142 3.35 3.32 14.72
CA VAL A 142 3.05 4.28 13.65
C VAL A 142 1.59 4.24 13.30
N TYR A 143 0.98 5.42 13.22
CA TYR A 143 -0.36 5.63 12.70
C TYR A 143 -0.27 6.55 11.49
N ALA A 144 -0.43 6.00 10.29
CA ALA A 144 -0.16 6.69 9.04
C ALA A 144 -1.31 6.56 8.05
N VAL A 145 -1.33 7.48 7.09
CA VAL A 145 -2.22 7.43 5.93
C VAL A 145 -1.38 7.63 4.68
N GLN A 146 -1.53 6.72 3.73
CA GLN A 146 -0.96 6.85 2.40
C GLN A 146 -2.05 7.23 1.41
N LEU A 147 -1.71 8.14 0.49
CA LEU A 147 -2.62 8.62 -0.53
C LEU A 147 -2.04 8.34 -1.91
N SER A 148 -2.88 7.92 -2.83
CA SER A 148 -2.55 7.83 -4.25
C SER A 148 -3.72 8.39 -5.04
N VAL A 149 -3.43 9.18 -6.06
CA VAL A 149 -4.42 9.77 -6.95
C VAL A 149 -4.01 9.45 -8.38
N ALA A 150 -4.77 8.57 -9.04
CA ALA A 150 -4.59 8.28 -10.44
C ALA A 150 -5.11 9.45 -11.27
N LEU A 151 -4.21 10.08 -12.03
CA LEU A 151 -4.57 11.12 -13.01
C LEU A 151 -4.85 10.51 -14.39
N SER A 152 -4.34 9.29 -14.63
CA SER A 152 -4.70 8.42 -15.75
C SER A 152 -4.40 6.96 -15.39
N ASP A 153 -4.79 6.03 -16.25
CA ASP A 153 -4.48 4.58 -16.14
C ASP A 153 -2.97 4.28 -16.04
N ARG A 154 -2.10 5.27 -16.31
CA ARG A 154 -0.65 5.12 -16.28
C ARG A 154 0.07 6.10 -15.38
N PHE A 155 -0.59 7.11 -14.83
CA PHE A 155 0.09 8.15 -14.06
C PHE A 155 -0.65 8.43 -12.76
N ALA A 156 0.10 8.38 -11.64
CA ALA A 156 -0.43 8.67 -10.32
C ALA A 156 0.50 9.60 -9.54
N VAL A 157 -0.10 10.48 -8.75
CA VAL A 157 0.59 11.22 -7.69
C VAL A 157 0.42 10.43 -6.39
N ILE A 158 1.51 10.25 -5.65
CA ILE A 158 1.57 9.38 -4.48
C ILE A 158 2.11 10.13 -3.27
N ALA A 159 1.61 9.80 -2.09
CA ALA A 159 2.12 10.24 -0.79
C ALA A 159 2.18 9.01 0.12
N ASN A 160 3.39 8.49 0.34
CA ASN A 160 3.59 7.14 0.88
C ASN A 160 4.16 7.13 2.29
N LYS A 161 4.71 8.26 2.75
CA LYS A 161 5.15 8.44 4.13
C LYS A 161 4.44 9.65 4.70
N ASP A 162 3.80 9.45 5.85
CA ASP A 162 3.21 10.45 6.73
C ASP A 162 2.88 9.71 8.03
N GLY A 163 2.40 10.41 9.05
CA GLY A 163 1.76 9.81 10.21
C GLY A 163 2.33 10.27 11.55
N TYR A 164 1.73 9.76 12.61
CA TYR A 164 2.16 10.01 13.97
C TYR A 164 2.85 8.78 14.55
N ILE A 165 4.01 9.01 15.13
CA ILE A 165 4.87 8.01 15.73
C ILE A 165 4.79 8.14 17.25
N LYS A 166 4.70 7.00 17.93
CA LYS A 166 4.99 6.88 19.36
C LYS A 166 6.21 6.01 19.53
N LEU A 167 7.24 6.58 20.14
CA LEU A 167 8.48 5.89 20.47
C LEU A 167 8.47 5.60 21.97
N GLN A 168 8.52 4.31 22.30
CA GLN A 168 8.68 3.83 23.66
C GLN A 168 10.02 3.10 23.74
N SER A 169 10.96 3.62 24.53
CA SER A 169 12.30 3.06 24.67
C SER A 169 12.61 2.89 26.15
N ASP A 170 13.37 1.83 26.47
CA ASP A 170 13.82 1.61 27.85
C ASP A 170 15.08 2.44 28.19
N ALA A 171 15.87 2.82 27.17
CA ALA A 171 17.08 3.63 27.33
C ALA A 171 16.84 5.14 27.30
N LEU A 172 15.81 5.60 26.60
CA LEU A 172 15.55 7.02 26.31
C LEU A 172 14.12 7.44 26.67
N PRO A 173 13.85 8.74 26.89
CA PRO A 173 12.50 9.21 27.18
C PRO A 173 11.50 8.83 26.09
N ASN A 174 10.31 8.41 26.50
CA ASN A 174 9.20 8.13 25.60
C ASN A 174 8.68 9.43 24.97
N ASN A 175 8.58 9.43 23.65
CA ASN A 175 8.19 10.60 22.87
C ASN A 175 7.14 10.26 21.83
N GLY A 176 6.46 11.28 21.33
CA GLY A 176 5.57 11.16 20.18
C GLY A 176 5.72 12.35 19.26
N GLY A 177 5.59 12.13 17.96
CA GLY A 177 5.84 13.16 16.97
C GLY A 177 5.39 12.77 15.57
N TRP A 178 5.45 13.72 14.66
CA TRP A 178 5.07 13.52 13.26
C TRP A 178 6.23 12.91 12.46
N ALA A 179 5.90 11.97 11.58
CA ALA A 179 6.79 11.44 10.57
C ALA A 179 7.08 12.48 9.49
N ASP A 180 8.22 12.34 8.84
CA ASP A 180 8.52 13.05 7.60
C ASP A 180 7.49 12.69 6.53
N LEU A 181 7.04 13.69 5.80
CA LEU A 181 6.16 13.50 4.66
C LEU A 181 6.98 13.00 3.47
N ALA A 182 6.49 12.03 2.69
CA ALA A 182 7.08 11.67 1.40
C ALA A 182 6.03 11.69 0.29
N THR A 183 6.30 12.48 -0.76
CA THR A 183 5.39 12.68 -1.90
C THR A 183 6.11 12.49 -3.21
N GLY A 184 5.41 12.03 -4.24
CA GLY A 184 6.04 11.67 -5.49
C GLY A 184 5.08 11.39 -6.61
N VAL A 185 5.63 10.81 -7.68
CA VAL A 185 4.91 10.44 -8.88
C VAL A 185 5.28 9.02 -9.30
N LYS A 186 4.31 8.32 -9.89
CA LYS A 186 4.45 6.96 -10.40
C LYS A 186 3.91 6.88 -11.82
N TYR A 187 4.65 6.19 -12.68
CA TYR A 187 4.28 5.97 -14.07
C TYR A 187 4.33 4.49 -14.44
N VAL A 188 3.24 3.98 -15.04
CA VAL A 188 3.10 2.61 -15.54
C VAL A 188 3.67 2.54 -16.95
N MET A 189 4.90 2.03 -17.05
CA MET A 189 5.65 1.91 -18.30
C MET A 189 5.11 0.78 -19.18
N VAL A 190 4.88 -0.38 -18.57
CA VAL A 190 4.30 -1.55 -19.24
C VAL A 190 3.00 -1.91 -18.54
N ARG A 191 1.94 -2.01 -19.33
CA ARG A 191 0.62 -2.44 -18.91
C ARG A 191 0.12 -3.45 -19.94
N ASP A 192 0.18 -4.71 -19.59
CA ASP A 192 -0.25 -5.85 -20.41
C ASP A 192 -1.37 -6.56 -19.65
N VAL A 193 -2.60 -6.31 -20.06
CA VAL A 193 -3.80 -6.80 -19.36
C VAL A 193 -4.02 -8.27 -19.67
N GLU A 194 -3.75 -8.68 -20.91
CA GLU A 194 -3.94 -10.04 -21.39
C GLU A 194 -2.99 -11.02 -20.69
N ASN A 195 -1.75 -10.60 -20.43
CA ASN A 195 -0.79 -11.39 -19.69
C ASN A 195 -0.72 -11.01 -18.20
N GLN A 196 -1.59 -10.13 -17.70
CA GLN A 196 -1.61 -9.74 -16.29
C GLN A 196 -0.23 -9.32 -15.77
N PHE A 197 0.43 -8.42 -16.52
CA PHE A 197 1.78 -7.94 -16.24
C PHE A 197 1.85 -6.41 -16.20
N LEU A 198 2.55 -5.91 -15.18
CA LEU A 198 2.81 -4.50 -14.96
C LEU A 198 4.30 -4.23 -14.72
N LEU A 199 4.76 -3.11 -15.25
CA LEU A 199 6.05 -2.51 -14.89
C LEU A 199 5.86 -1.01 -14.71
N SER A 200 6.21 -0.52 -13.54
CA SER A 200 6.04 0.87 -13.17
C SER A 200 7.30 1.40 -12.50
N GLY A 201 7.52 2.70 -12.63
CA GLY A 201 8.65 3.37 -12.01
C GLY A 201 8.22 4.73 -11.50
N GLY A 202 8.99 5.26 -10.57
CA GLY A 202 8.65 6.53 -9.97
C GLY A 202 9.75 7.10 -9.12
N VAL A 203 9.42 8.25 -8.55
CA VAL A 203 10.27 8.98 -7.63
C VAL A 203 9.42 9.55 -6.51
N LEU A 204 9.88 9.38 -5.28
CA LEU A 204 9.35 10.02 -4.09
C LEU A 204 10.42 10.98 -3.54
N TYR A 205 9.97 12.14 -3.09
CA TYR A 205 10.78 13.06 -2.30
C TYR A 205 10.30 13.04 -0.86
N GLU A 206 11.19 12.68 0.06
CA GLU A 206 10.95 12.74 1.51
C GLU A 206 11.39 14.11 2.03
N TRP A 207 10.48 14.80 2.69
CA TRP A 207 10.67 16.14 3.22
C TRP A 207 11.20 16.04 4.66
N ALA A 208 12.17 16.87 5.03
CA ALA A 208 12.67 16.96 6.41
C ALA A 208 11.77 17.87 7.27
N ASN A 209 10.52 17.48 7.50
CA ASN A 209 9.50 18.30 8.19
C ASN A 209 8.86 17.64 9.41
N GLY A 210 9.28 16.42 9.74
CA GLY A 210 8.85 15.67 10.90
C GLY A 210 9.45 16.16 12.21
N SER A 211 9.08 15.49 13.30
CA SER A 211 9.50 15.84 14.66
C SER A 211 10.80 15.13 15.05
N SER A 212 11.81 15.91 15.46
CA SER A 212 13.11 15.38 15.89
C SER A 212 13.03 14.45 17.10
N ASP A 213 12.01 14.60 17.94
CA ASP A 213 11.79 13.79 19.15
C ASP A 213 11.53 12.30 18.85
N VAL A 214 11.15 11.99 17.61
CA VAL A 214 10.96 10.63 17.07
C VAL A 214 11.92 10.34 15.92
N TYR A 215 13.06 11.03 15.90
CA TYR A 215 14.11 10.91 14.90
C TYR A 215 13.69 11.21 13.46
N GLN A 216 12.77 12.16 13.27
CA GLN A 216 12.34 12.65 11.96
C GLN A 216 12.83 14.09 11.75
N GLY A 217 12.70 14.63 10.54
CA GLY A 217 13.15 15.98 10.20
C GLY A 217 14.67 16.08 10.07
N ASN A 218 15.33 14.99 9.70
CA ASN A 218 16.79 14.94 9.57
C ASN A 218 17.23 15.35 8.16
N GLY A 219 18.47 15.83 8.03
CA GLY A 219 19.04 16.11 6.72
C GLY A 219 18.37 17.26 5.96
N ASP A 220 18.52 17.24 4.64
CA ASP A 220 18.00 18.24 3.71
C ASP A 220 17.01 17.62 2.71
N GLY A 221 16.40 16.50 3.09
CA GLY A 221 15.44 15.75 2.29
C GLY A 221 16.02 14.58 1.48
N MET A 222 15.11 13.65 1.22
CA MET A 222 15.25 12.33 0.62
C MET A 222 14.88 12.19 -0.86
N TRP A 223 15.71 11.67 -1.76
CA TRP A 223 15.21 11.10 -3.02
C TRP A 223 15.07 9.58 -2.94
N ASN A 224 13.92 9.07 -3.36
CA ASN A 224 13.61 7.64 -3.42
C ASN A 224 13.20 7.28 -4.85
N PHE A 225 14.10 6.68 -5.60
CA PHE A 225 13.81 6.17 -6.94
C PHE A 225 13.40 4.71 -6.84
N PHE A 226 12.38 4.29 -7.59
CA PHE A 226 11.93 2.91 -7.56
C PHE A 226 11.49 2.40 -8.93
N LEU A 227 11.60 1.08 -9.08
CA LEU A 227 11.02 0.28 -10.14
C LEU A 227 10.24 -0.86 -9.48
N THR A 228 8.98 -1.03 -9.85
CA THR A 228 8.09 -2.07 -9.33
C THR A 228 7.45 -2.83 -10.48
N THR A 229 7.30 -4.14 -10.32
CA THR A 229 6.68 -5.03 -11.29
C THR A 229 5.60 -5.86 -10.62
N GLY A 230 4.55 -6.19 -11.37
CA GLY A 230 3.49 -7.10 -10.95
C GLY A 230 3.28 -8.16 -12.03
N LYS A 231 3.08 -9.41 -11.62
CA LYS A 231 2.76 -10.51 -12.53
C LYS A 231 1.83 -11.52 -11.87
N GLU A 232 0.77 -11.90 -12.55
CA GLU A 232 -0.04 -13.07 -12.17
C GLU A 232 0.68 -14.37 -12.56
N LEU A 233 0.65 -15.32 -11.64
CA LEU A 233 1.31 -16.63 -11.70
C LEU A 233 0.26 -17.73 -11.57
N GLY A 234 -0.22 -18.27 -12.68
CA GLY A 234 -1.32 -19.24 -12.65
C GLY A 234 -2.67 -18.53 -12.60
N GLU A 235 -3.64 -19.09 -11.88
CA GLU A 235 -5.02 -18.55 -11.81
C GLU A 235 -5.24 -17.67 -10.56
N ASP A 236 -4.55 -17.96 -9.46
CA ASP A 236 -4.89 -17.39 -8.14
C ASP A 236 -3.67 -16.85 -7.37
N SER A 237 -2.51 -16.71 -8.01
CA SER A 237 -1.30 -16.21 -7.32
C SER A 237 -0.75 -14.99 -8.03
N HIS A 238 -0.29 -14.01 -7.26
CA HIS A 238 0.34 -12.81 -7.82
C HIS A 238 1.69 -12.56 -7.18
N PHE A 239 2.58 -12.03 -8.00
CA PHE A 239 3.91 -11.63 -7.60
C PHE A 239 4.07 -10.13 -7.80
N ILE A 240 4.57 -9.45 -6.78
CA ILE A 240 5.01 -8.05 -6.88
C ILE A 240 6.46 -7.97 -6.43
N GLY A 241 7.29 -7.25 -7.19
CA GLY A 241 8.68 -7.01 -6.85
C GLY A 241 9.05 -5.55 -7.04
N THR A 242 9.74 -4.97 -6.06
CA THR A 242 10.22 -3.59 -6.10
C THR A 242 11.72 -3.56 -5.85
N VAL A 243 12.42 -2.70 -6.57
CA VAL A 243 13.81 -2.32 -6.29
C VAL A 243 13.91 -0.80 -6.31
N GLY A 244 14.75 -0.24 -5.47
CA GLY A 244 14.94 1.20 -5.45
C GLY A 244 16.22 1.66 -4.76
N TRP A 245 16.37 2.97 -4.78
CA TRP A 245 17.55 3.68 -4.29
C TRP A 245 17.12 4.88 -3.47
N HIS A 246 17.59 4.90 -2.22
CA HIS A 246 17.42 5.92 -1.22
C HIS A 246 18.67 6.81 -1.22
N LEU A 247 18.55 7.99 -1.82
CA LEU A 247 19.63 8.93 -2.07
C LEU A 247 19.44 10.21 -1.23
N PRO A 248 20.26 10.42 -0.18
CA PRO A 248 20.19 11.60 0.65
C PRO A 248 20.69 12.85 -0.09
N ASN A 249 20.00 13.99 0.07
CA ASN A 249 20.55 15.28 -0.37
C ASN A 249 21.80 15.66 0.45
N ASN A 250 21.88 15.19 1.70
CA ASN A 250 23.00 15.42 2.59
C ASN A 250 23.58 14.10 3.13
N PRO A 251 24.53 13.47 2.41
CA PRO A 251 25.09 12.18 2.80
C PRO A 251 25.91 12.22 4.10
N ASN A 252 26.20 13.41 4.65
CA ASN A 252 26.82 13.51 5.97
C ASN A 252 25.80 13.40 7.11
N GLN A 253 24.51 13.64 6.85
CA GLN A 253 23.47 13.60 7.87
C GLN A 253 22.61 12.34 7.80
N GLU A 254 22.56 11.68 6.65
CA GLU A 254 21.68 10.55 6.38
C GLU A 254 22.44 9.48 5.59
N SER A 255 22.09 8.22 5.83
CA SER A 255 22.73 7.08 5.18
C SER A 255 22.10 6.80 3.80
N GLU A 256 22.93 6.43 2.83
CA GLU A 256 22.51 6.04 1.48
C GLU A 256 22.30 4.52 1.41
N SER A 257 21.20 4.07 0.80
CA SER A 257 20.91 2.63 0.68
C SER A 257 20.18 2.27 -0.60
N MET A 258 20.34 1.03 -1.03
CA MET A 258 19.44 0.39 -1.99
C MET A 258 18.48 -0.53 -1.24
N PHE A 259 17.25 -0.63 -1.74
CA PHE A 259 16.26 -1.54 -1.19
C PHE A 259 15.67 -2.43 -2.27
N TYR A 260 15.18 -3.58 -1.85
CA TYR A 260 14.38 -4.46 -2.68
C TYR A 260 13.31 -5.14 -1.83
N SER A 261 12.17 -5.43 -2.44
CA SER A 261 11.05 -6.08 -1.79
C SER A 261 10.38 -7.04 -2.75
N LEU A 262 9.93 -8.17 -2.23
CA LEU A 262 9.21 -9.21 -2.96
C LEU A 262 7.94 -9.56 -2.20
N HIS A 263 6.86 -9.78 -2.94
CA HIS A 263 5.54 -10.14 -2.45
C HIS A 263 5.02 -11.27 -3.30
N LEU A 264 4.51 -12.29 -2.64
CA LEU A 264 3.77 -13.38 -3.24
C LEU A 264 2.47 -13.50 -2.44
N ASP A 265 1.36 -13.42 -3.14
CA ASP A 265 0.05 -13.73 -2.59
C ASP A 265 -0.60 -14.88 -3.33
N ASN A 266 -1.47 -15.60 -2.63
CA ASN A 266 -2.32 -16.62 -3.21
C ASN A 266 -3.72 -16.58 -2.58
N GLU A 267 -4.74 -16.58 -3.43
CA GLU A 267 -6.12 -16.76 -3.00
C GLU A 267 -6.36 -18.20 -2.56
N VAL A 268 -6.83 -18.38 -1.32
CA VAL A 268 -7.08 -19.70 -0.73
C VAL A 268 -8.56 -20.04 -0.64
N VAL A 269 -9.38 -19.00 -0.52
CA VAL A 269 -10.84 -19.00 -0.52
C VAL A 269 -11.23 -17.66 -1.14
N ASP A 270 -12.37 -17.59 -1.83
CA ASP A 270 -12.94 -16.36 -2.38
C ASP A 270 -12.70 -15.17 -1.43
N ASP A 271 -11.99 -14.15 -1.93
CA ASP A 271 -11.66 -12.89 -1.25
C ASP A 271 -10.68 -13.00 -0.05
N VAL A 272 -10.08 -14.18 0.19
CA VAL A 272 -9.12 -14.45 1.26
C VAL A 272 -7.78 -14.87 0.68
N TYR A 273 -6.77 -14.06 0.92
CA TYR A 273 -5.42 -14.25 0.41
C TYR A 273 -4.45 -14.52 1.55
N VAL A 274 -3.53 -15.45 1.34
CA VAL A 274 -2.32 -15.60 2.15
C VAL A 274 -1.17 -14.89 1.44
N LEU A 275 -0.28 -14.28 2.21
CA LEU A 275 0.82 -13.47 1.66
C LEU A 275 2.16 -13.79 2.32
N TRP A 276 3.21 -13.76 1.51
CA TRP A 276 4.61 -13.87 1.90
C TRP A 276 5.38 -12.71 1.31
N GLU A 277 6.18 -12.05 2.14
CA GLU A 277 6.97 -10.91 1.71
C GLU A 277 8.41 -11.04 2.21
N MET A 278 9.32 -10.43 1.46
CA MET A 278 10.73 -10.38 1.81
C MET A 278 11.27 -9.00 1.46
N ASN A 279 11.89 -8.32 2.42
CA ASN A 279 12.40 -6.97 2.25
C ASN A 279 13.88 -6.93 2.60
N GLY A 280 14.67 -6.31 1.73
CA GLY A 280 16.10 -6.16 1.91
C GLY A 280 16.53 -4.71 1.77
N ILE A 281 17.41 -4.28 2.66
CA ILE A 281 18.10 -2.99 2.57
C ILE A 281 19.60 -3.25 2.59
N GLN A 282 20.30 -2.70 1.59
CA GLN A 282 21.75 -2.70 1.49
C GLN A 282 22.25 -1.27 1.66
N TYR A 283 23.00 -1.03 2.73
CA TYR A 283 23.60 0.28 2.98
C TYR A 283 24.83 0.46 2.10
N LEU A 284 24.83 1.53 1.30
CA LEU A 284 25.90 1.88 0.37
C LEU A 284 26.89 2.84 1.01
N GLN A 285 26.39 3.85 1.70
CA GLN A 285 27.20 4.85 2.42
C GLN A 285 26.61 5.11 3.81
N SER A 286 27.48 5.27 4.79
CA SER A 286 27.10 5.71 6.13
C SER A 286 26.84 7.21 6.13
N GLY A 287 25.91 7.65 6.97
CA GLY A 287 25.88 9.04 7.42
C GLY A 287 27.05 9.36 8.36
N ASN A 288 27.05 10.56 8.93
CA ASN A 288 27.99 10.97 9.98
C ASN A 288 27.28 11.77 11.09
N ARG A 289 25.95 11.64 11.19
CA ARG A 289 25.15 12.34 12.20
C ARG A 289 25.32 11.71 13.57
N LEU A 290 25.42 10.37 13.60
CA LEU A 290 25.64 9.59 14.81
C LEU A 290 26.94 8.77 14.68
N PRO A 291 28.12 9.39 14.94
CA PRO A 291 29.40 8.69 14.87
C PRO A 291 29.45 7.51 15.85
N GLY A 292 29.93 6.35 15.38
CA GLY A 292 30.02 5.13 16.21
C GLY A 292 28.72 4.33 16.33
N VAL A 293 27.59 4.85 15.83
CA VAL A 293 26.34 4.10 15.77
C VAL A 293 26.34 3.22 14.53
N SER A 294 26.05 1.94 14.71
CA SER A 294 26.06 0.91 13.67
C SER A 294 24.67 0.33 13.38
N VAL A 295 23.61 1.06 13.75
CA VAL A 295 22.19 0.66 13.60
C VAL A 295 21.43 1.75 12.85
N GLU A 296 20.57 1.34 11.93
CA GLU A 296 19.63 2.22 11.20
C GLU A 296 18.16 1.91 11.53
N GLY A 297 17.24 2.74 11.04
CA GLY A 297 15.81 2.60 11.31
C GLY A 297 14.97 1.95 10.20
N GLY A 298 15.63 1.39 9.18
CA GLY A 298 14.97 0.74 8.05
C GLY A 298 14.19 1.72 7.17
N ASP A 299 12.92 1.43 6.93
CA ASP A 299 12.04 2.17 6.02
C ASP A 299 11.34 3.38 6.63
N LEU A 300 11.26 3.44 7.96
CA LEU A 300 10.52 4.49 8.66
C LEU A 300 11.44 5.62 9.12
N ILE A 301 12.70 5.32 9.47
CA ILE A 301 13.63 6.28 10.06
C ILE A 301 15.01 6.13 9.42
N ASN A 302 15.58 7.24 8.96
CA ASN A 302 17.00 7.33 8.63
C ASN A 302 17.73 8.03 9.79
N LEU A 303 18.54 7.27 10.52
CA LEU A 303 19.32 7.75 11.66
C LEU A 303 20.60 8.47 11.22
N GLY A 304 21.11 8.23 10.01
CA GLY A 304 22.40 8.80 9.58
C GLY A 304 23.56 8.25 10.40
N ALA A 305 23.50 6.95 10.66
CA ALA A 305 24.46 6.22 11.47
C ALA A 305 25.84 6.14 10.80
N GLY A 306 26.90 6.28 11.60
CA GLY A 306 28.29 6.37 11.14
C GLY A 306 28.88 5.07 10.59
N ASP A 307 28.39 3.92 11.04
CA ASP A 307 29.05 2.62 10.82
C ASP A 307 28.10 1.57 10.22
N VAL A 308 27.44 1.93 9.13
CA VAL A 308 26.43 1.07 8.47
C VAL A 308 26.76 0.69 7.04
N ALA A 309 27.62 1.45 6.34
CA ALA A 309 28.06 1.14 4.98
C ALA A 309 28.54 -0.32 4.83
N GLY A 310 28.10 -0.97 3.75
CA GLY A 310 28.44 -2.37 3.43
C GLY A 310 27.61 -3.41 4.16
N ASN A 311 26.79 -3.03 5.14
CA ASN A 311 25.89 -3.95 5.82
C ASN A 311 24.56 -4.12 5.08
N HIS A 312 23.89 -5.22 5.37
CA HIS A 312 22.56 -5.52 4.85
C HIS A 312 21.64 -5.98 5.96
N VAL A 313 20.35 -5.67 5.81
CA VAL A 313 19.27 -6.22 6.61
C VAL A 313 18.29 -6.89 5.67
N LEU A 314 17.92 -8.12 5.98
CA LEU A 314 16.90 -8.88 5.27
C LEU A 314 15.83 -9.28 6.26
N THR A 315 14.57 -9.04 5.92
CA THR A 315 13.42 -9.48 6.68
C THR A 315 12.55 -10.38 5.83
N MET A 316 11.74 -11.19 6.50
CA MET A 316 10.69 -11.99 5.87
C MET A 316 9.42 -11.83 6.67
N ALA A 317 8.30 -11.81 5.97
CA ALA A 317 6.99 -11.65 6.55
C ALA A 317 5.99 -12.61 5.95
N TRP A 318 4.95 -12.89 6.73
CA TRP A 318 3.80 -13.67 6.33
C TRP A 318 2.55 -13.10 6.95
N GLY A 319 1.43 -13.27 6.26
CA GLY A 319 0.18 -12.67 6.67
C GLY A 319 -1.01 -13.10 5.84
N ALA A 320 -2.06 -12.29 5.91
CA ALA A 320 -3.26 -12.48 5.12
C ALA A 320 -3.86 -11.15 4.68
N ALA A 321 -4.59 -11.18 3.57
CA ALA A 321 -5.42 -10.07 3.10
C ALA A 321 -6.85 -10.55 2.86
N LEU A 322 -7.79 -9.63 3.05
CA LEU A 322 -9.21 -9.81 2.88
C LEU A 322 -9.74 -8.73 1.94
N ILE A 323 -10.45 -9.13 0.91
CA ILE A 323 -11.26 -8.23 0.08
C ILE A 323 -12.66 -8.21 0.70
N LEU A 324 -13.00 -7.10 1.37
CA LEU A 324 -14.30 -6.99 2.05
C LEU A 324 -15.39 -6.55 1.09
N THR A 325 -15.02 -5.69 0.15
CA THR A 325 -15.83 -5.23 -0.99
C THR A 325 -14.90 -4.89 -2.15
N ASP A 326 -15.44 -4.64 -3.34
CA ASP A 326 -14.68 -4.18 -4.51
C ASP A 326 -13.76 -2.97 -4.22
N SER A 327 -14.12 -2.14 -3.24
CA SER A 327 -13.40 -0.92 -2.86
C SER A 327 -12.64 -1.03 -1.54
N LEU A 328 -12.91 -2.01 -0.68
CA LEU A 328 -12.34 -2.06 0.68
C LEU A 328 -11.56 -3.34 0.90
N ARG A 329 -10.27 -3.18 1.25
CA ARG A 329 -9.35 -4.29 1.51
C ARG A 329 -8.66 -4.09 2.85
N VAL A 330 -8.40 -5.18 3.54
CA VAL A 330 -7.65 -5.20 4.81
C VAL A 330 -6.54 -6.22 4.69
N SER A 331 -5.33 -5.87 5.10
CA SER A 331 -4.22 -6.82 5.16
C SER A 331 -3.49 -6.71 6.50
N GLY A 332 -2.93 -7.84 6.93
CA GLY A 332 -2.10 -7.91 8.13
C GLY A 332 -0.92 -8.83 7.89
N ALA A 333 0.28 -8.41 8.30
CA ALA A 333 1.50 -9.19 8.19
C ALA A 333 2.34 -9.10 9.45
N TRP A 334 3.05 -10.19 9.74
CA TRP A 334 4.08 -10.27 10.78
C TRP A 334 5.45 -10.43 10.12
N GLU A 335 6.38 -9.53 10.42
CA GLU A 335 7.71 -9.42 9.83
C GLU A 335 8.79 -9.68 10.88
N ILE A 336 9.81 -10.45 10.49
CA ILE A 336 10.98 -10.76 11.32
C ILE A 336 12.28 -10.59 10.53
N PRO A 337 13.39 -10.21 11.17
CA PRO A 337 14.70 -10.19 10.55
C PRO A 337 15.24 -11.61 10.33
N LEU A 338 15.83 -11.85 9.17
CA LEU A 338 16.55 -13.08 8.82
C LEU A 338 18.07 -12.95 8.96
N THR A 339 18.58 -11.72 8.91
CA THR A 339 20.00 -11.42 9.10
C THR A 339 20.38 -11.38 10.57
N SER A 340 21.66 -11.63 10.87
CA SER A 340 22.21 -11.43 12.22
C SER A 340 22.13 -9.97 12.67
N ARG A 341 22.16 -9.04 11.71
CA ARG A 341 21.89 -7.62 11.93
C ARG A 341 20.38 -7.37 11.80
N LYS A 342 19.78 -6.84 12.86
CA LYS A 342 18.34 -6.54 12.96
C LYS A 342 18.01 -5.06 12.81
N ASP A 343 19.02 -4.19 12.93
CA ASP A 343 18.82 -2.76 13.05
C ASP A 343 17.79 -2.45 14.17
N LEU A 344 16.85 -1.51 14.00
CA LEU A 344 15.81 -1.25 14.99
C LEU A 344 14.58 -2.20 14.91
N LEU A 345 14.62 -3.25 14.09
CA LEU A 345 13.48 -4.15 13.85
C LEU A 345 13.76 -5.54 14.43
N ASP A 346 13.23 -5.82 15.63
CA ASP A 346 13.24 -7.18 16.19
C ASP A 346 12.08 -8.02 15.67
N SER A 347 10.90 -7.40 15.63
CA SER A 347 9.71 -7.93 14.97
C SER A 347 8.73 -6.80 14.67
N ARG A 348 7.85 -6.99 13.68
CA ARG A 348 6.89 -5.96 13.30
C ARG A 348 5.55 -6.57 12.90
N THR A 349 4.47 -6.06 13.51
CA THR A 349 3.11 -6.24 12.98
C THR A 349 2.76 -5.03 12.14
N THR A 350 2.31 -5.26 10.91
CA THR A 350 1.71 -4.21 10.08
C THR A 350 0.29 -4.59 9.74
N ILE A 351 -0.65 -3.66 9.94
CA ILE A 351 -2.05 -3.77 9.54
C ILE A 351 -2.36 -2.61 8.61
N THR A 352 -2.98 -2.91 7.48
CA THR A 352 -3.39 -1.90 6.51
C THR A 352 -4.85 -2.05 6.15
N MET A 353 -5.48 -0.91 5.86
CA MET A 353 -6.84 -0.84 5.34
C MET A 353 -6.85 0.11 4.16
N SER A 354 -7.14 -0.42 2.98
CA SER A 354 -7.15 0.33 1.72
C SER A 354 -8.57 0.52 1.24
N TRP A 355 -8.92 1.77 0.98
CA TRP A 355 -10.08 2.14 0.20
C TRP A 355 -9.64 2.55 -1.21
N ILE A 356 -10.16 1.88 -2.24
CA ILE A 356 -9.82 2.04 -3.66
C ILE A 356 -11.04 2.58 -4.40
N TYR A 357 -10.83 3.64 -5.19
CA TYR A 357 -11.87 4.36 -5.94
C TYR A 357 -11.88 4.06 -7.43
#